data_AF-H0HXC9-F1
#
_entry.id   AF-H0HXC9-F1
#
_cell.length_a   1.000
_cell.length_b   1.000
_cell.length_c   1.000
_cell.angle_alpha   90.00
_cell.angle_beta   90.00
_cell.angle_gamma   90.00
#
_symmetry.space_group_name_H-M   'P 1'
#
loop_
_entity.id
_entity.type
_entity.pdbx_description
1 polymer ?
#
loop_
_entity_poly.entity_id
_entity_poly.type
_entity_poly.pdbx_seq_one_letter_code
_entity_poly.pdbx_strand_id
1 'polypeptide(L)' 'MLASGGVYSEGPAAALDHATPYLKAVLGFIGITDVEVIRIEGVNRGPDGAANAVTAARTQIARIAA' A
#
# COMPACT_ATOMS: atom_id res chain seq x y z
N MET A 1 6.46 3.18 0.60
CA MET A 1 5.27 3.13 1.49
C MET A 1 4.20 4.01 0.85
N LEU A 2 2.98 3.49 0.67
CA LEU A 2 1.83 4.21 0.10
C LEU A 2 0.72 4.30 1.14
N ALA A 3 0.15 5.48 1.35
CA ALA A 3 -0.91 5.71 2.32
C ALA A 3 -2.20 6.17 1.62
N SER A 4 -3.34 5.60 2.01
CA SER A 4 -4.64 5.89 1.40
C SER A 4 -5.78 5.85 2.42
N GLY A 5 -6.74 6.78 2.26
CA GLY A 5 -7.93 6.86 3.13
C GLY A 5 -8.90 5.68 2.96
N GLY A 6 -8.97 5.13 1.74
CA GLY A 6 -9.74 3.94 1.38
C GLY A 6 -8.87 2.68 1.36
N VAL A 7 -9.49 1.53 1.05
CA VAL A 7 -8.78 0.26 0.78
C VAL A 7 -8.79 0.02 -0.71
N TYR A 8 -7.61 -0.11 -1.30
CA TYR A 8 -7.41 -0.29 -2.74
C TYR A 8 -6.57 -1.55 -3.05
N SER A 9 -6.12 -2.29 -2.02
CA SER A 9 -5.48 -3.59 -2.20
C SER A 9 -6.44 -4.68 -2.65
N GLU A 10 -7.74 -4.53 -2.40
CA GLU A 10 -8.76 -5.56 -2.66
C GLU A 10 -10.15 -4.96 -2.91
N GLY A 11 -11.06 -5.81 -3.38
CA GLY A 11 -12.46 -5.45 -3.60
C GLY A 11 -12.69 -4.55 -4.83
N PRO A 12 -13.91 -4.01 -4.99
CA PRO A 12 -14.30 -3.23 -6.18
C PRO A 12 -13.48 -1.97 -6.40
N ALA A 13 -12.93 -1.40 -5.32
CA ALA A 13 -12.09 -0.22 -5.38
C ALA A 13 -10.66 -0.51 -5.86
N ALA A 14 -10.21 -1.77 -5.93
CA ALA A 14 -8.84 -2.10 -6.33
C ALA A 14 -8.48 -1.59 -7.75
N ALA A 15 -9.46 -1.55 -8.65
CA ALA A 15 -9.28 -0.99 -10.00
C ALA A 15 -8.99 0.53 -10.00
N LEU A 16 -9.22 1.22 -8.88
CA LEU A 16 -8.95 2.64 -8.71
C LEU A 16 -7.55 2.91 -8.14
N ASP A 17 -6.74 1.88 -7.88
CA ASP A 17 -5.32 2.05 -7.54
C ASP A 17 -4.52 2.43 -8.79
N HIS A 18 -4.33 3.74 -8.98
CA HIS A 18 -3.46 4.26 -10.03
C HIS A 18 -2.03 4.50 -9.56
N ALA A 19 -1.81 4.67 -8.25
CA ALA A 19 -0.51 5.06 -7.72
C ALA A 19 0.50 3.90 -7.77
N THR A 20 0.09 2.71 -7.36
CA THR A 20 0.96 1.53 -7.31
C THR A 20 1.45 1.09 -8.70
N PRO A 21 0.58 0.87 -9.71
CA PRO A 21 1.05 0.46 -11.04
C PRO A 21 1.89 1.55 -11.70
N TYR A 22 1.55 2.82 -11.53
CA TYR A 22 2.33 3.94 -12.06
C TYR A 22 3.75 3.95 -11.52
N LEU A 23 3.91 3.89 -10.19
CA LEU A 23 5.24 3.91 -9.57
C LEU A 23 6.06 2.69 -9.95
N LYS A 24 5.47 1.49 -10.00
CA LYS A 24 6.18 0.28 -10.48
C LYS A 24 6.63 0.43 -11.93
N ALA A 25 5.81 0.99 -12.81
CA ALA A 25 6.16 1.21 -14.21
C ALA A 25 7.31 2.22 -14.35
N VAL A 26 7.26 3.36 -13.65
CA VAL A 26 8.31 4.38 -13.69
C VAL A 26 9.62 3.87 -13.10
N LEU A 27 9.57 3.19 -11.95
CA LEU A 27 10.75 2.60 -11.32
C LEU A 27 11.36 1.50 -12.19
N GLY A 28 10.53 0.63 -12.77
CA GLY A 28 10.97 -0.40 -13.70
C GLY A 28 11.61 0.18 -14.96
N PHE A 29 11.06 1.29 -15.48
CA PHE A 29 11.61 1.98 -16.65
C PHE A 29 13.03 2.52 -16.40
N ILE A 30 13.33 2.99 -15.20
CA ILE A 30 14.68 3.46 -14.83
C ILE A 30 15.61 2.36 -14.31
N GLY A 31 15.18 1.08 -14.40
CA GLY A 31 15.99 -0.09 -14.05
C GLY A 31 15.84 -0.58 -12.60
N ILE A 32 14.91 -0.02 -11.82
CA ILE A 32 14.60 -0.50 -10.45
C ILE A 32 13.43 -1.48 -10.55
N THR A 33 13.76 -2.77 -10.61
CA THR A 33 12.76 -3.84 -10.84
C THR A 33 12.33 -4.55 -9.56
N ASP A 34 13.18 -4.55 -8.54
CA ASP A 34 12.86 -5.14 -7.24
C ASP A 34 12.17 -4.10 -6.35
N VAL A 35 10.85 -4.03 -6.45
CA VAL A 35 10.01 -3.01 -5.81
C VAL A 35 8.95 -3.66 -4.93
N GLU A 36 9.16 -3.54 -3.63
CA GLU A 36 8.21 -3.98 -2.61
C GLU A 36 7.32 -2.82 -2.15
N VAL A 37 6.01 -3.05 -2.10
CA VAL A 37 5.02 -1.99 -1.80
C VAL A 37 4.35 -2.24 -0.46
N ILE A 38 4.78 -1.50 0.56
CA ILE A 38 4.11 -1.44 1.86
C ILE A 38 2.91 -0.49 1.80
N ARG A 39 1.71 -0.99 2.09
CA ARG A 39 0.47 -0.20 2.05
C ARG A 39 -0.02 0.17 3.46
N ILE A 40 -0.46 1.41 3.63
CA ILE A 40 -1.20 1.89 4.80
C ILE A 40 -2.58 2.34 4.31
N GLU A 41 -3.58 1.49 4.44
CA GLU A 41 -4.89 1.72 3.83
C GLU A 41 -6.01 1.75 4.85
N GLY A 42 -7.11 2.42 4.51
CA GLY A 42 -8.26 2.53 5.39
C GLY A 42 -8.06 3.50 6.56
N VAL A 43 -7.13 4.46 6.43
CA VAL A 43 -6.86 5.43 7.52
C VAL A 43 -8.08 6.27 7.90
N ASN A 44 -9.04 6.43 6.98
CA ASN A 44 -10.28 7.20 7.19
C ASN A 44 -11.51 6.32 7.47
N ARG A 45 -11.33 5.03 7.82
CA ARG A 45 -12.43 4.06 8.03
C ARG A 45 -13.03 4.11 9.45
N GLY A 46 -13.14 5.30 10.03
CA GLY A 46 -13.65 5.51 11.39
C GLY A 46 -12.54 5.73 12.43
N PRO A 47 -12.89 5.77 13.74
CA PRO A 47 -12.01 6.21 14.82
C PRO A 47 -10.70 5.43 14.91
N ASP A 48 -10.75 4.11 14.67
CA ASP A 48 -9.59 3.21 14.77
C ASP A 48 -8.88 2.98 13.42
N GLY A 49 -9.35 3.62 12.34
CA GLY A 49 -8.86 3.38 10.97
C GLY A 49 -7.35 3.58 10.84
N ALA A 50 -6.84 4.70 11.36
CA ALA A 50 -5.41 5.00 11.34
C ALA A 50 -4.56 4.02 12.15
N ALA A 51 -5.00 3.63 13.37
CA ALA A 51 -4.27 2.71 14.23
C ALA A 51 -4.21 1.29 13.62
N ASN A 52 -5.32 0.83 13.04
CA ASN A 52 -5.41 -0.46 12.37
C ASN A 52 -4.56 -0.48 11.10
N ALA A 53 -4.60 0.59 10.30
CA ALA A 53 -3.80 0.71 9.08
C ALA A 53 -2.29 0.67 9.39
N VAL A 54 -1.84 1.37 10.45
CA VAL A 54 -0.43 1.35 10.87
C VAL A 54 -0.03 -0.03 11.38
N THR A 55 -0.90 -0.71 12.14
CA THR A 55 -0.64 -2.07 12.64
C THR A 55 -0.48 -3.05 11.47
N ALA A 56 -1.39 -3.02 10.49
CA ALA A 56 -1.32 -3.85 9.30
C ALA A 56 -0.03 -3.60 8.50
N ALA A 57 0.37 -2.34 8.32
CA ALA A 57 1.61 -1.99 7.65
C ALA A 57 2.85 -2.53 8.39
N ARG A 58 2.88 -2.46 9.73
CA ARG A 58 3.96 -3.04 10.55
C ARG A 58 4.05 -4.55 10.39
N THR A 59 2.93 -5.25 10.35
CA THR A 59 2.89 -6.70 10.07
C THR A 59 3.42 -7.03 8.69
N GLN A 60 3.16 -6.18 7.67
CA GLN A 60 3.74 -6.36 6.35
C GLN A 60 5.26 -6.19 6.35
N ILE A 61 5.75 -5.12 6.98
CA ILE A 61 7.20 -4.86 7.12
C ILE A 61 7.91 -6.05 7.80
N ALA A 62 7.33 -6.57 8.89
CA ALA A 62 7.91 -7.69 9.62
C ALA A 62 8.02 -8.98 8.78
N ARG A 63 7.11 -9.22 7.83
CA ARG A 63 7.17 -10.38 6.93
C ARG A 63 8.26 -10.29 5.88
N ILE A 64 8.63 -9.07 5.47
CA ILE A 64 9.64 -8.83 4.43
C ILE A 64 11.04 -8.78 5.04
N ALA A 65 11.15 -8.38 6.31
CA ALA A 65 12.42 -8.33 7.04
C ALA A 65 12.85 -9.68 7.63
N ALA A 66 12.03 -10.72 7.49
CA ALA A 66 12.29 -12.10 7.95
C ALA A 66 12.91 -12.94 6.82
#